data_AF-A0A6J7A2T5-F1
#
_entry.id   AF-A0A6J7A2T5-F1
#
_cell.length_a   1.000
_cell.length_b   1.000
_cell.length_c   1.000
_cell.angle_alpha   90.00
_cell.angle_beta   90.00
_cell.angle_gamma   90.00
#
_symmetry.space_group_name_H-M   'P 1'
#
loop_
_entity.id
_entity.type
_entity.pdbx_description
1 polymer ?
#
loop_
_entity_poly.entity_id
_entity_poly.type
_entity_poly.pdbx_seq_one_letter_code
_entity_poly.pdbx_strand_id
1 'polypeptide(L)'
;MDEDVGRDVLARWERVLEGLESDRTRVANWVDWVAKERLINGYAERHGVRPGDTRLRALDLQYHDMRADRGLASRLGFEKLVADADAASAMTDPPTTTRAYFRGRCLQKWPDEVVAANWDSMVFDVGREPLRRVPMMEPLRGTARHVSSVIDESRTAAELLARLANEER
;
A
#
# COMPACT_ATOMS: atom_id res chain seq x y z
N MET A 1 -1.77 -15.05 -11.98
CA MET A 1 -2.58 -13.82 -11.86
C MET A 1 -4.00 -14.24 -12.15
N ASP A 2 -4.95 -13.81 -11.33
CA ASP A 2 -6.36 -14.16 -11.55
C ASP A 2 -6.80 -13.64 -12.93
N GLU A 3 -7.38 -14.50 -13.77
CA GLU A 3 -7.80 -14.13 -15.12
C GLU A 3 -8.87 -13.03 -15.09
N ASP A 4 -9.68 -13.00 -14.03
CA ASP A 4 -10.68 -11.96 -13.81
C ASP A 4 -10.03 -10.59 -13.60
N VAL A 5 -8.95 -10.52 -12.82
CA VAL A 5 -8.16 -9.29 -12.62
C VAL A 5 -7.53 -8.83 -13.93
N GLY A 6 -6.98 -9.75 -14.72
CA GLY A 6 -6.41 -9.43 -16.03
C GLY A 6 -7.44 -8.81 -16.98
N ARG A 7 -8.65 -9.38 -17.03
CA ARG A 7 -9.77 -8.85 -17.83
C ARG A 7 -10.23 -7.47 -17.34
N ASP A 8 -10.37 -7.28 -16.04
CA ASP A 8 -10.79 -6.00 -15.44
C ASP A 8 -9.80 -4.87 -15.77
N VAL A 9 -8.49 -5.15 -15.65
CA VAL A 9 -7.44 -4.18 -16.00
C VAL A 9 -7.53 -3.77 -17.47
N LEU A 10 -7.70 -4.73 -18.39
CA LEU A 10 -7.82 -4.44 -19.82
C LEU A 10 -9.07 -3.60 -20.13
N ALA A 11 -10.23 -3.96 -19.57
CA ALA A 11 -11.48 -3.24 -19.79
C ALA A 11 -11.41 -1.80 -19.26
N ARG A 12 -10.82 -1.59 -18.08
CA ARG A 12 -10.61 -0.25 -17.50
C ARG A 12 -9.64 0.57 -18.35
N TRP A 13 -8.57 -0.05 -18.83
CA TRP A 13 -7.59 0.63 -19.67
C TRP A 13 -8.20 1.08 -20.99
N GLU A 14 -8.93 0.21 -21.68
CA GLU A 14 -9.67 0.54 -22.92
C GLU A 14 -10.62 1.73 -22.68
N ARG A 15 -11.43 1.68 -21.63
CA ARG A 15 -12.34 2.78 -21.25
C ARG A 15 -11.61 4.11 -21.04
N VAL A 16 -10.44 4.09 -20.41
CA VAL A 16 -9.64 5.30 -20.20
C VAL A 16 -9.12 5.84 -21.54
N LEU A 17 -8.60 4.97 -22.41
CA LEU A 17 -8.08 5.36 -23.72
C LEU A 17 -9.19 6.00 -24.59
N GLU A 18 -10.33 5.32 -24.72
CA GLU A 18 -11.49 5.83 -25.48
C GLU A 18 -11.99 7.16 -24.93
N GLY A 19 -12.04 7.29 -23.60
CA GLY A 19 -12.43 8.53 -22.93
C GLY A 19 -11.45 9.66 -23.21
N LEU A 20 -10.14 9.41 -23.16
CA LEU A 20 -9.12 10.42 -23.46
C LEU A 20 -9.14 10.87 -24.92
N GLU A 21 -9.43 9.95 -25.86
CA GLU A 21 -9.51 10.25 -27.29
C GLU A 21 -10.77 11.07 -27.64
N SER A 22 -11.92 10.75 -27.04
CA SER A 22 -13.20 11.36 -27.38
C SER A 22 -13.54 12.60 -26.55
N ASP A 23 -13.61 12.46 -25.23
CA ASP A 23 -13.95 13.50 -24.27
C ASP A 23 -13.34 13.15 -22.91
N ARG A 24 -12.15 13.71 -22.66
CA ARG A 24 -11.37 13.42 -21.47
C ARG A 24 -12.15 13.65 -20.18
N THR A 25 -13.15 14.54 -20.17
CA THR A 25 -13.89 14.84 -18.93
C THR A 25 -14.65 13.63 -18.38
N ARG A 26 -14.95 12.64 -19.25
CA ARG A 26 -15.60 11.37 -18.92
C ARG A 26 -14.77 10.45 -18.04
N VAL A 27 -13.45 10.65 -17.99
CA VAL A 27 -12.51 9.82 -17.21
C VAL A 27 -11.98 10.55 -15.97
N ALA A 28 -12.57 11.69 -15.61
CA ALA A 28 -12.14 12.50 -14.48
C ALA A 28 -12.32 11.82 -13.10
N ASN A 29 -13.15 10.78 -13.00
CA ASN A 29 -13.31 9.95 -11.81
C ASN A 29 -12.30 8.78 -11.74
N TRP A 30 -11.41 8.65 -12.72
CA TRP A 30 -10.32 7.65 -12.74
C TRP A 30 -8.93 8.28 -12.89
N VAL A 31 -8.83 9.38 -13.63
CA VAL A 31 -7.54 9.96 -14.04
C VAL A 31 -7.30 11.26 -13.30
N ASP A 32 -6.34 11.25 -12.37
CA ASP A 32 -6.02 12.38 -11.48
C ASP A 32 -5.80 13.70 -12.21
N TRP A 33 -5.00 13.69 -13.28
CA TRP A 33 -4.65 14.93 -13.98
C TRP A 33 -5.86 15.55 -14.68
N VAL A 34 -6.82 14.74 -15.14
CA VAL A 34 -8.09 15.21 -15.71
C VAL A 34 -8.98 15.78 -14.61
N ALA A 35 -9.10 15.10 -13.47
CA ALA A 35 -9.87 15.56 -12.32
C ALA A 35 -9.36 16.92 -11.82
N LYS A 36 -8.04 17.03 -11.71
CA LYS A 36 -7.34 18.23 -11.29
C LYS A 36 -7.48 19.36 -12.31
N GLU A 37 -7.34 19.09 -13.60
CA GLU A 37 -7.57 20.07 -14.68
C GLU A 37 -8.97 20.67 -14.56
N ARG A 38 -10.00 19.83 -14.37
CA ARG A 38 -11.39 20.29 -14.15
C ARG A 38 -11.52 21.16 -12.90
N LEU A 39 -10.90 20.79 -11.79
CA LEU A 39 -10.91 21.56 -10.54
C LEU A 39 -10.26 22.94 -10.72
N ILE A 40 -9.07 22.98 -11.32
CA ILE A 40 -8.28 24.20 -11.52
C ILE A 40 -8.98 25.13 -12.50
N ASN A 41 -9.43 24.62 -13.65
CA ASN A 41 -10.14 25.42 -14.65
C ASN A 41 -11.45 25.98 -14.09
N GLY A 42 -12.22 25.16 -13.38
CA GLY A 42 -13.45 25.62 -12.73
C GLY A 42 -13.20 26.69 -11.66
N TYR A 43 -12.10 26.62 -10.91
CA TYR A 43 -11.72 27.70 -10.00
C TYR A 43 -11.29 28.96 -10.74
N ALA A 44 -10.48 28.81 -11.79
CA ALA A 44 -9.99 29.93 -12.60
C ALA A 44 -11.14 30.71 -13.25
N GLU A 45 -12.10 30.01 -13.86
CA GLU A 45 -13.29 30.60 -14.47
C GLU A 45 -14.16 31.34 -13.45
N ARG A 46 -14.46 30.69 -12.30
CA ARG A 46 -15.31 31.30 -11.26
C ARG A 46 -14.72 32.55 -10.62
N HIS A 47 -13.39 32.62 -10.51
CA HIS A 47 -12.70 33.68 -9.78
C HIS A 47 -11.90 34.62 -10.70
N GLY A 48 -12.03 34.49 -12.02
CA GLY A 48 -11.30 35.32 -13.00
C GLY A 48 -9.78 35.23 -12.85
N VAL A 49 -9.27 34.06 -12.46
CA VAL A 49 -7.84 33.88 -12.15
C VAL A 49 -7.08 33.50 -13.41
N ARG A 50 -5.95 34.17 -13.65
CA ARG A 50 -5.11 33.91 -14.82
C ARG A 50 -4.29 32.62 -14.63
N PRO A 51 -3.98 31.91 -15.72
CA PRO A 51 -2.98 30.84 -15.68
C PRO A 51 -1.67 31.31 -15.03
N GLY A 52 -1.09 30.48 -14.16
CA GLY A 52 0.16 30.78 -13.46
C GLY A 52 0.01 31.57 -12.14
N ASP A 53 -1.20 32.00 -11.77
CA ASP A 53 -1.46 32.65 -10.47
C ASP A 53 -1.12 31.71 -9.30
N THR A 54 -0.56 32.28 -8.24
CA THR A 54 -0.17 31.56 -7.01
C THR A 54 -1.33 30.81 -6.36
N ARG A 55 -2.57 31.30 -6.50
CA ARG A 55 -3.76 30.61 -5.99
C ARG A 55 -3.98 29.26 -6.69
N LEU A 56 -3.82 29.21 -8.02
CA LEU A 56 -3.96 27.95 -8.77
C LEU A 56 -2.85 26.95 -8.40
N ARG A 57 -1.64 27.44 -8.12
CA ARG A 57 -0.53 26.61 -7.61
C ARG A 57 -0.81 26.08 -6.21
N ALA A 58 -1.44 26.87 -5.34
CA ALA A 58 -1.86 26.42 -4.02
C ALA A 58 -2.96 25.35 -4.11
N LEU A 59 -3.92 25.50 -5.03
CA LEU A 59 -4.93 24.49 -5.33
C LEU A 59 -4.32 23.17 -5.83
N ASP A 60 -3.35 23.24 -6.74
CA ASP A 60 -2.61 22.07 -7.25
C ASP A 60 -1.90 21.31 -6.12
N LEU A 61 -1.28 22.03 -5.17
CA LEU A 61 -0.67 21.41 -4.00
C LEU A 61 -1.73 20.84 -3.05
N GLN A 62 -2.80 21.59 -2.76
CA GLN A 62 -3.85 21.19 -1.84
C GLN A 62 -4.63 19.95 -2.35
N TYR A 63 -4.66 19.73 -3.66
CA TYR A 63 -5.19 18.50 -4.26
C TYR A 63 -4.62 17.25 -3.61
N HIS A 64 -3.32 17.25 -3.33
CA HIS A 64 -2.55 16.12 -2.81
C HIS A 64 -2.44 16.09 -1.27
N ASP A 65 -3.17 16.95 -0.56
CA ASP A 65 -3.15 16.94 0.90
C ASP A 65 -3.82 15.66 1.43
N MET A 66 -3.09 14.87 2.21
CA MET A 66 -3.55 13.59 2.75
C MET A 66 -4.49 13.75 3.96
N ARG A 67 -4.64 14.96 4.50
CA ARG A 67 -5.57 15.22 5.60
C ARG A 67 -7.01 15.26 5.07
N ALA A 68 -7.88 14.45 5.65
CA ALA A 68 -9.26 14.28 5.18
C ALA A 68 -10.06 15.60 5.11
N ASP A 69 -9.80 16.54 6.04
CA ASP A 69 -10.45 17.85 6.10
C ASP A 69 -9.90 18.87 5.09
N ARG A 70 -8.73 18.60 4.47
CA ARG A 70 -8.04 19.57 3.60
C ARG A 70 -7.83 19.11 2.17
N GLY A 71 -7.65 17.80 1.95
CA GLY A 71 -7.46 17.20 0.64
C GLY A 71 -8.63 17.50 -0.30
N LEU A 72 -8.32 18.00 -1.50
CA LEU A 72 -9.36 18.25 -2.50
C LEU A 72 -9.70 17.00 -3.30
N ALA A 73 -8.75 16.08 -3.53
CA ALA A 73 -8.96 14.87 -4.32
C ALA A 73 -10.08 13.98 -3.74
N SER A 74 -10.14 13.84 -2.40
CA SER A 74 -11.18 13.06 -1.71
C SER A 74 -12.61 13.57 -1.95
N ARG A 75 -12.76 14.82 -2.38
CA ARG A 75 -14.05 15.48 -2.66
C ARG A 75 -14.51 15.31 -4.11
N LEU A 76 -13.67 14.75 -4.99
CA LEU A 76 -13.93 14.67 -6.45
C LEU A 76 -14.67 13.40 -6.90
N GLY A 77 -15.03 12.51 -5.98
CA GLY A 77 -15.87 11.34 -6.30
C GLY A 77 -15.17 10.29 -7.18
N PHE A 78 -13.89 10.02 -6.93
CA PHE A 78 -13.15 8.94 -7.60
C PHE A 78 -13.82 7.59 -7.41
N GLU A 79 -13.70 6.72 -8.42
CA GLU A 79 -14.02 5.32 -8.24
C GLU A 79 -13.05 4.70 -7.22
N LYS A 80 -13.59 3.99 -6.23
CA LYS A 80 -12.80 3.25 -5.25
C LYS A 80 -12.55 1.83 -5.76
N LEU A 81 -11.27 1.44 -5.81
CA LEU A 81 -10.85 0.07 -6.15
C LEU A 81 -10.83 -0.87 -4.94
N VAL A 82 -10.80 -0.31 -3.73
CA VAL A 82 -10.77 -1.04 -2.46
C VAL A 82 -11.76 -0.42 -1.49
N ALA A 83 -12.35 -1.23 -0.61
CA ALA A 83 -13.21 -0.70 0.43
C ALA A 83 -12.39 0.01 1.52
N ASP A 84 -13.01 0.99 2.19
CA ASP A 84 -12.34 1.74 3.27
C ASP A 84 -11.92 0.82 4.43
N ALA A 85 -12.69 -0.24 4.70
CA ALA A 85 -12.37 -1.23 5.71
C ALA A 85 -11.12 -2.05 5.37
N ASP A 86 -10.92 -2.40 4.09
CA ASP A 86 -9.74 -3.14 3.63
C ASP A 86 -8.49 -2.26 3.74
N ALA A 87 -8.60 -0.99 3.36
CA ALA A 87 -7.51 -0.02 3.51
C ALA A 87 -7.14 0.20 4.99
N ALA A 88 -8.14 0.28 5.89
CA ALA A 88 -7.91 0.41 7.32
C ALA A 88 -7.23 -0.83 7.92
N SER A 89 -7.66 -2.04 7.54
CA SER A 89 -7.03 -3.30 7.95
C SER A 89 -5.56 -3.37 7.50
N ALA A 90 -5.28 -2.98 6.26
CA ALA A 90 -3.93 -2.98 5.70
C ALA A 90 -2.95 -1.99 6.38
N MET A 91 -3.43 -1.08 7.24
CA MET A 91 -2.54 -0.22 8.05
C MET A 91 -1.77 -1.01 9.11
N THR A 92 -2.37 -2.08 9.63
CA THR A 92 -1.78 -2.89 10.70
C THR A 92 -1.39 -4.28 10.21
N ASP A 93 -2.13 -4.85 9.26
CA ASP A 93 -1.96 -6.23 8.85
C ASP A 93 -1.16 -6.39 7.56
N PRO A 94 -0.13 -7.26 7.55
CA PRO A 94 0.68 -7.47 6.36
C PRO A 94 -0.05 -8.34 5.32
N PRO A 95 0.28 -8.20 4.02
CA PRO A 95 -0.27 -9.08 2.99
C PRO A 95 0.18 -10.52 3.19
N THR A 96 -0.76 -11.45 3.10
CA THR A 96 -0.57 -12.87 3.48
C THR A 96 0.24 -13.70 2.50
N THR A 97 0.46 -13.22 1.28
CA THR A 97 1.01 -13.99 0.16
C THR A 97 2.48 -13.69 -0.15
N THR A 98 3.13 -12.86 0.67
CA THR A 98 4.54 -12.49 0.49
C THR A 98 5.30 -12.57 1.81
N ARG A 99 6.63 -12.45 1.75
CA ARG A 99 7.50 -12.36 2.93
C ARG A 99 7.15 -11.22 3.89
N ALA A 100 6.40 -10.22 3.45
CA ALA A 100 5.90 -9.17 4.32
C ALA A 100 5.02 -9.72 5.45
N TYR A 101 4.35 -10.87 5.22
CA TYR A 101 3.60 -11.57 6.26
C TYR A 101 4.48 -11.94 7.44
N PHE A 102 5.56 -12.69 7.22
CA PHE A 102 6.51 -13.07 8.27
C PHE A 102 7.00 -11.84 9.03
N ARG A 103 7.43 -10.80 8.30
CA ARG A 103 7.99 -9.59 8.93
C ARG A 103 6.95 -8.84 9.76
N GLY A 104 5.78 -8.58 9.20
CA GLY A 104 4.71 -7.87 9.91
C GLY A 104 4.23 -8.65 11.14
N ARG A 105 4.00 -9.95 11.01
CA ARG A 105 3.57 -10.81 12.13
C ARG A 105 4.62 -10.88 13.25
N CYS A 106 5.91 -10.96 12.92
CA CYS A 106 6.97 -10.95 13.92
C CYS A 106 7.04 -9.61 14.66
N LEU A 107 6.93 -8.48 13.95
CA LEU A 107 6.87 -7.14 14.57
C LEU A 107 5.62 -6.95 15.44
N GLN A 108 4.48 -7.51 15.04
CA GLN A 108 3.26 -7.48 15.85
C GLN A 108 3.38 -8.34 17.12
N LYS A 109 3.95 -9.54 17.02
CA LYS A 109 3.94 -10.53 18.12
C LYS A 109 5.09 -10.36 19.11
N TRP A 110 6.28 -9.99 18.63
CA TRP A 110 7.48 -9.85 19.46
C TRP A 110 8.25 -8.54 19.14
N PRO A 111 7.62 -7.36 19.28
CA PRO A 111 8.27 -6.09 18.94
C PRO A 111 9.58 -5.86 19.74
N ASP A 112 9.60 -6.25 21.01
CA ASP A 112 10.75 -6.05 21.90
C ASP A 112 11.93 -7.00 21.62
N GLU A 113 11.68 -8.13 20.95
CA GLU A 113 12.71 -9.11 20.57
C GLU A 113 13.26 -8.83 19.16
N VAL A 114 12.71 -7.85 18.42
CA VAL A 114 13.18 -7.47 17.07
C VAL A 114 14.04 -6.21 17.14
N VAL A 115 15.34 -6.38 16.93
CA VAL A 115 16.31 -5.27 16.95
C VAL A 115 16.26 -4.47 15.64
N ALA A 116 16.08 -5.16 14.51
CA ALA A 116 16.02 -4.52 13.20
C ALA A 116 15.19 -5.35 12.22
N ALA A 117 14.48 -4.68 11.31
CA ALA A 117 13.73 -5.30 10.23
C ALA A 117 13.98 -4.56 8.91
N ASN A 118 14.37 -5.30 7.87
CA ASN A 118 14.62 -4.82 6.51
C ASN A 118 13.79 -5.63 5.49
N TRP A 119 13.93 -5.34 4.20
CA TRP A 119 13.26 -6.11 3.13
C TRP A 119 13.79 -7.54 2.97
N ASP A 120 15.07 -7.73 3.22
CA ASP A 120 15.79 -8.98 3.02
C ASP A 120 16.14 -9.71 4.31
N SER A 121 15.83 -9.13 5.48
CA SER A 121 16.27 -9.70 6.75
C SER A 121 15.50 -9.17 7.96
N MET A 122 15.48 -9.98 9.01
CA MET A 122 15.12 -9.57 10.37
C MET A 122 16.22 -9.97 11.35
N VAL A 123 16.47 -9.13 12.34
CA VAL A 123 17.47 -9.37 13.40
C VAL A 123 16.74 -9.41 14.72
N PHE A 124 16.93 -10.51 15.45
CA PHE A 124 16.30 -10.78 16.73
C PHE A 124 17.33 -10.78 17.87
N ASP A 125 16.95 -10.21 19.01
CA ASP A 125 17.60 -10.43 20.30
C ASP A 125 16.76 -11.41 21.11
N VAL A 126 17.35 -12.58 21.39
CA VAL A 126 16.71 -13.67 22.13
C VAL A 126 17.38 -13.90 23.48
N GLY A 127 18.03 -12.87 24.03
CA GLY A 127 18.73 -12.92 25.32
C GLY A 127 20.03 -13.74 25.29
N ARG A 128 20.58 -13.99 24.10
CA ARG A 128 21.85 -14.70 23.89
C ARG A 128 22.62 -14.02 22.76
N GLU A 129 23.90 -13.76 22.99
CA GLU A 129 24.81 -13.34 21.93
C GLU A 129 25.29 -14.55 21.10
N PRO A 130 25.51 -14.37 19.78
CA PRO A 130 25.24 -13.17 18.98
C PRO A 130 23.75 -13.03 18.61
N LEU A 131 23.35 -11.80 18.26
CA LEU A 131 22.02 -11.52 17.67
C LEU A 131 21.74 -12.44 16.48
N ARG A 132 20.48 -12.86 16.34
CA ARG A 132 20.07 -13.83 15.32
C ARG A 132 19.50 -13.12 14.11
N ARG A 133 20.21 -13.20 12.98
CA ARG A 133 19.73 -12.70 11.69
C ARG A 133 19.03 -13.80 10.90
N VAL A 134 17.79 -13.54 10.49
CA VAL A 134 17.00 -14.37 9.58
C VAL A 134 17.00 -13.73 8.19
N PRO A 135 17.62 -14.36 7.16
CA PRO A 135 17.53 -13.88 5.80
C PRO A 135 16.15 -14.20 5.18
N MET A 136 15.67 -13.30 4.31
CA MET A 136 14.35 -13.36 3.68
C MET A 136 14.44 -12.98 2.19
N MET A 137 15.45 -13.52 1.48
CA MET A 137 15.78 -13.12 0.11
C MET A 137 14.63 -13.39 -0.88
N GLU A 138 13.87 -14.46 -0.68
CA GLU A 138 12.77 -14.88 -1.54
C GLU A 138 11.46 -14.12 -1.24
N PRO A 139 10.97 -13.24 -2.13
CA PRO A 139 9.78 -12.43 -1.86
C PRO A 139 8.50 -13.23 -1.63
N LEU A 140 8.42 -14.44 -2.19
CA LEU A 140 7.26 -15.32 -2.14
C LEU A 140 7.38 -16.46 -1.10
N ARG A 141 8.44 -16.46 -0.27
CA ARG A 141 8.53 -17.30 0.94
C ARG A 141 8.13 -16.50 2.18
N GLY A 142 7.97 -17.16 3.33
CA GLY A 142 7.56 -16.48 4.57
C GLY A 142 6.14 -15.89 4.49
N THR A 143 5.26 -16.57 3.73
CA THR A 143 3.85 -16.21 3.56
C THR A 143 3.02 -16.86 4.66
N ALA A 144 1.74 -16.48 4.81
CA ALA A 144 0.84 -17.13 5.76
C ALA A 144 0.81 -18.65 5.60
N ARG A 145 0.79 -19.13 4.36
CA ARG A 145 0.83 -20.57 4.07
C ARG A 145 2.10 -21.27 4.60
N HIS A 146 3.22 -20.56 4.60
CA HIS A 146 4.51 -21.12 5.00
C HIS A 146 4.73 -21.08 6.52
N VAL A 147 4.35 -19.98 7.18
CA VAL A 147 4.84 -19.70 8.54
C VAL A 147 3.75 -19.31 9.55
N SER A 148 2.47 -19.24 9.17
CA SER A 148 1.40 -18.83 10.11
C SER A 148 1.34 -19.72 11.34
N SER A 149 1.27 -21.05 11.16
CA SER A 149 1.22 -22.01 12.27
C SER A 149 2.45 -21.91 13.18
N VAL A 150 3.66 -21.87 12.59
CA VAL A 150 4.91 -21.79 13.35
C VAL A 150 4.96 -20.49 14.16
N ILE A 151 4.53 -19.37 13.59
CA ILE A 151 4.43 -18.10 14.31
C ILE A 151 3.40 -18.21 15.43
N ASP A 152 2.20 -18.70 15.15
CA ASP A 152 1.07 -18.73 16.08
C ASP A 152 1.37 -19.63 17.29
N GLU A 153 1.98 -20.78 17.06
CA GLU A 153 2.33 -21.76 18.09
C GLU A 153 3.58 -21.40 18.90
N SER A 154 4.47 -20.56 18.36
CA SER A 154 5.65 -20.10 19.08
C SER A 154 5.25 -19.07 20.14
N ARG A 155 5.76 -19.24 21.38
CA ARG A 155 5.52 -18.28 22.47
C ARG A 155 6.55 -17.16 22.48
N THR A 156 7.78 -17.43 22.05
CA THR A 156 8.90 -16.47 21.99
C THR A 156 9.54 -16.46 20.61
N ALA A 157 10.28 -15.40 20.26
CA ALA A 157 11.03 -15.40 19.00
C ALA A 157 12.13 -16.46 19.01
N ALA A 158 12.71 -16.77 20.19
CA ALA A 158 13.64 -17.88 20.35
C ALA A 158 13.05 -19.23 19.91
N GLU A 159 11.80 -19.51 20.27
CA GLU A 159 11.09 -20.73 19.87
C GLU A 159 10.83 -20.76 18.36
N LEU A 160 10.38 -19.64 17.79
CA LEU A 160 10.21 -19.49 16.35
C LEU A 160 11.51 -19.82 15.60
N LEU A 161 12.63 -19.22 15.99
CA LEU A 161 13.91 -19.41 15.33
C LEU A 161 14.40 -20.86 15.44
N ALA A 162 14.17 -21.51 16.58
CA ALA A 162 14.52 -22.93 16.76
C ALA A 162 13.68 -23.83 15.84
N ARG A 163 12.39 -23.54 15.66
CA ARG A 163 11.51 -24.29 14.76
C ARG A 163 11.89 -24.09 13.29
N LEU A 164 12.15 -22.85 12.85
CA LEU A 164 12.57 -22.56 11.47
C LEU A 164 13.89 -23.25 11.10
N ALA A 165 14.86 -23.30 12.02
CA ALA A 165 16.13 -23.97 11.77
C ALA A 165 16.00 -25.50 11.61
N ASN A 166 14.94 -26.10 12.16
CA ASN A 166 14.68 -27.54 12.04
C ASN A 166 13.95 -27.91 10.74
N GLU A 167 13.21 -26.98 10.14
CA GLU A 167 12.55 -27.19 8.82
C GLU A 167 13.53 -27.09 7.64
N GLU A 168 14.72 -26.51 7.84
CA GLU A 168 15.80 -26.47 6.84
C GLU A 168 16.66 -27.75 6.79
N ARG A 169 16.39 -28.75 7.64
CA ARG A 169 17.02 -30.09 7.60
C ARG A 169 16.12 -31.12 6.92
#